data_AF-A0A374C6J4-F1
#
_entry.id   AF-A0A374C6J4-F1
#
_cell.length_a   1.000
_cell.length_b   1.000
_cell.length_c   1.000
_cell.angle_alpha   90.00
_cell.angle_beta   90.00
_cell.angle_gamma   90.00
#
_symmetry.space_group_name_H-M   'P 1'
#
loop_
_entity.id
_entity.type
_entity.pdbx_description
1 polymer ?
#
loop_
_entity_poly.entity_id
_entity_poly.type
_entity_poly.pdbx_seq_one_letter_code
_entity_poly.pdbx_strand_id
1 'polypeptide(L)' 'MAKEEIKYEQAVRELEEIVEKMENDELDIDQLSEQLKRAKLLVKLCRDKLTKADEEIKKLLNEES' A
#
# COMPACT_ATOMS: atom_id res chain seq x y z
N MET A 1 14.52 -17.53 3.02
CA MET A 1 14.24 -16.45 2.05
C MET A 1 13.58 -15.32 2.82
N ALA A 2 14.25 -14.17 2.93
CA ALA A 2 13.73 -13.03 3.67
C ALA A 2 12.43 -12.55 3.00
N LYS A 3 11.34 -12.43 3.77
CA LYS A 3 10.13 -11.75 3.30
C LYS A 3 10.54 -10.31 2.99
N GLU A 4 10.65 -9.95 1.73
CA GLU A 4 10.88 -8.57 1.34
C GLU A 4 9.72 -7.72 1.87
N GLU A 5 9.98 -6.93 2.90
CA GLU A 5 9.03 -5.93 3.36
C GLU A 5 8.92 -4.87 2.27
N ILE A 6 7.80 -4.86 1.57
CA ILE A 6 7.46 -3.82 0.61
C ILE A 6 7.52 -2.47 1.34
N LYS A 7 8.34 -1.53 0.81
CA LYS A 7 8.41 -0.15 1.35
C LYS A 7 7.13 0.61 1.02
N TYR A 8 6.78 1.60 1.85
CA TYR A 8 5.59 2.43 1.62
C TYR A 8 5.61 3.05 0.22
N GLU A 9 6.74 3.65 -0.16
CA GLU A 9 6.92 4.27 -1.49
C GLU A 9 6.73 3.27 -2.64
N GLN A 10 7.24 2.05 -2.49
CA GLN A 10 7.03 0.99 -3.50
C GLN A 10 5.56 0.60 -3.60
N ALA A 11 4.85 0.49 -2.47
CA ALA A 11 3.44 0.16 -2.48
C ALA A 11 2.58 1.25 -3.13
N VAL A 12 2.96 2.53 -2.95
CA VAL A 12 2.30 3.66 -3.61
C VAL A 12 2.58 3.67 -5.12
N ARG A 13 3.84 3.50 -5.53
CA ARG A 13 4.17 3.40 -6.97
C ARG A 13 3.44 2.26 -7.67
N GLU A 14 3.36 1.10 -7.02
CA GLU A 14 2.64 -0.04 -7.57
C GLU A 14 1.13 0.23 -7.67
N LEU A 15 0.54 0.98 -6.71
CA LEU A 15 -0.85 1.45 -6.82
C LEU A 15 -1.06 2.41 -7.98
N GLU A 16 -0.14 3.34 -8.21
CA GLU A 16 -0.19 4.28 -9.35
C GLU A 16 -0.13 3.52 -10.68
N GLU A 17 0.78 2.56 -10.82
CA GLU A 17 0.85 1.71 -12.03
C GLU A 17 -0.43 0.89 -12.26
N ILE A 18 -1.05 0.39 -11.19
CA ILE A 18 -2.32 -0.34 -11.30
C ILE A 18 -3.41 0.59 -11.83
N VAL A 19 -3.52 1.80 -11.27
CA VAL A 19 -4.52 2.79 -11.70
C VAL A 19 -4.29 3.19 -13.16
N GLU A 20 -3.04 3.45 -13.55
CA GLU A 20 -2.70 3.81 -14.93
C GLU A 20 -3.11 2.71 -15.92
N LYS A 21 -2.82 1.45 -15.61
CA LYS A 21 -3.22 0.30 -16.47
C LYS A 21 -4.74 0.15 -16.54
N MET A 22 -5.45 0.42 -15.44
CA MET A 22 -6.92 0.39 -15.41
C MET A 22 -7.53 1.53 -16.23
N GLU A 23 -6.94 2.72 -16.19
CA GLU A 23 -7.43 3.90 -16.93
C GLU A 23 -7.14 3.81 -18.43
N ASN A 24 -6.06 3.13 -18.83
CA ASN A 24 -5.70 2.94 -20.23
C ASN A 24 -6.40 1.74 -20.90
N ASP A 25 -7.38 1.10 -20.24
CA ASP A 25 -8.07 -0.10 -20.74
C ASP A 25 -7.08 -1.23 -21.16
N GLU A 26 -5.91 -1.30 -20.53
CA GLU A 26 -4.86 -2.30 -20.84
C GLU A 26 -5.11 -3.66 -20.17
N LEU A 27 -6.18 -3.79 -19.39
CA LEU A 27 -6.48 -4.96 -18.56
C LEU A 27 -7.75 -5.66 -19.02
N ASP A 28 -7.67 -6.97 -19.22
CA ASP A 28 -8.86 -7.80 -19.42
C ASP A 28 -9.64 -8.03 -18.11
N ILE A 29 -10.82 -8.64 -18.21
CA ILE A 29 -11.73 -8.87 -17.06
C ILE A 29 -11.09 -9.69 -15.92
N ASP A 30 -10.22 -10.64 -16.26
CA ASP A 30 -9.56 -11.51 -15.31
C ASP A 30 -8.40 -10.76 -14.64
N GLN A 31 -7.62 -10.01 -15.42
CA GLN A 31 -6.55 -9.14 -14.95
C GLN A 31 -7.08 -8.01 -14.05
N LEU A 32 -8.22 -7.39 -14.37
CA LEU A 32 -8.87 -6.39 -13.52
C LEU A 32 -9.16 -6.95 -12.12
N SER A 33 -9.65 -8.19 -12.05
CA SER A 33 -9.94 -8.86 -10.77
C SER A 33 -8.67 -9.13 -9.95
N GLU A 34 -7.56 -9.48 -10.61
CA GLU A 34 -6.27 -9.66 -9.96
C GLU A 34 -5.64 -8.35 -9.50
N GLN A 35 -5.62 -7.32 -10.36
CA GLN A 35 -5.08 -6.01 -10.04
C GLN A 35 -5.87 -5.35 -8.91
N LEU A 36 -7.20 -5.50 -8.88
CA LEU A 36 -8.02 -5.00 -7.78
C LEU A 36 -7.69 -5.67 -6.44
N LYS A 37 -7.48 -7.00 -6.43
CA LYS A 37 -7.03 -7.73 -5.22
C LYS A 37 -5.66 -7.24 -4.77
N ARG A 38 -4.75 -7.01 -5.71
CA ARG A 38 -3.41 -6.49 -5.44
C ARG A 38 -3.47 -5.08 -4.86
N ALA A 39 -4.21 -4.17 -5.49
CA ALA A 39 -4.44 -2.81 -4.99
C ALA A 39 -4.99 -2.80 -3.56
N LYS A 40 -5.97 -3.67 -3.26
CA LYS A 40 -6.52 -3.80 -1.90
C LYS A 40 -5.46 -4.20 -0.87
N LEU A 41 -4.54 -5.10 -1.22
CA LEU A 41 -3.42 -5.49 -0.35
C LEU A 41 -2.44 -4.33 -0.13
N LEU A 42 -2.10 -3.59 -1.19
CA LEU A 42 -1.20 -2.44 -1.12
C LEU A 42 -1.79 -1.32 -0.28
N VAL A 43 -3.07 -0.98 -0.47
CA VAL A 43 -3.78 0.01 0.36
C VAL A 43 -3.76 -0.40 1.83
N LYS A 44 -3.98 -1.68 2.12
CA LYS A 44 -3.92 -2.19 3.50
C LYS A 44 -2.51 -2.02 4.09
N LEU A 45 -1.47 -2.38 3.35
CA LEU A 45 -0.08 -2.19 3.78
C LEU A 45 0.25 -0.73 4.04
N CYS A 46 -0.18 0.18 3.17
CA CYS A 46 0.00 1.61 3.34
C CYS A 46 -0.67 2.12 4.62
N ARG A 47 -1.92 1.73 4.86
CA ARG A 47 -2.65 2.07 6.09
C ARG A 47 -1.96 1.52 7.32
N ASP A 48 -1.56 0.25 7.32
CA ASP A 48 -0.91 -0.39 8.46
C ASP A 48 0.41 0.31 8.81
N LYS A 49 1.20 0.73 7.81
CA LYS A 49 2.43 1.51 8.03
C LYS A 49 2.14 2.89 8.60
N LEU A 50 1.14 3.60 8.07
CA LEU A 50 0.75 4.91 8.58
C LEU A 50 0.24 4.84 10.03
N THR A 51 -0.59 3.85 10.34
CA THR A 51 -1.09 3.63 11.70
C THR A 51 0.05 3.34 12.67
N LYS A 52 1.00 2.47 12.30
CA LYS A 52 2.18 2.20 13.13
C LYS A 52 3.02 3.44 13.37
N ALA A 53 3.28 4.23 12.33
CA ALA A 53 4.03 5.47 12.46
C ALA A 53 3.30 6.48 13.37
N ASP A 54 1.98 6.63 13.23
CA ASP A 54 1.15 7.49 14.08
C ASP A 54 1.16 7.02 15.55
N GLU A 55 1.08 5.71 15.80
CA GLU A 55 1.20 5.14 17.14
C GLU A 55 2.57 5.40 17.79
N GLU A 56 3.66 5.26 17.02
CA GLU A 56 5.01 5.55 17.48
C GLU A 56 5.18 7.05 17.82
N ILE A 57 4.69 7.93 16.94
CA ILE A 57 4.69 9.38 17.18
C ILE A 57 3.90 9.72 18.45
N LYS A 58 2.70 9.15 18.61
CA LYS A 58 1.88 9.37 19.81
C LYS A 58 2.55 8.88 21.08
N LYS A 59 3.26 7.75 21.04
CA LYS A 59 4.03 7.26 22.20
C LYS A 59 5.13 8.24 22.59
N LEU A 60 5.92 8.71 21.61
CA LEU A 60 6.99 9.69 21.86
C LEU A 60 6.43 10.99 22.47
N LEU A 61 5.32 11.49 21.95
CA LEU A 61 4.68 12.71 22.47
C LEU A 61 4.07 12.52 23.87
N ASN A 62 3.58 11.32 24.19
CA ASN A 62 3.03 11.01 25.52
C ASN A 62 4.10 10.74 26.58
N GLU A 63 5.32 10.36 26.18
CA GLU A 63 6.46 10.16 27.09
C GLU A 63 7.06 11.49 27.60
N GLU A 64 6.72 12.63 26.99
CA GLU A 64 7.14 13.97 27.41
C GLU A 64 6.15 14.67 28.37
N SER A 65 5.12 13.98 28.88
CA SER A 65 4.09 14.54 29.78
C SER A 65 4.15 13.98 31.21
#